data_AF-A0A1H3GDJ8-F1
#
_entry.id   AF-A0A1H3GDJ8-F1
#
_cell.length_a   1.000
_cell.length_b   1.000
_cell.length_c   1.000
_cell.angle_alpha   90.00
_cell.angle_beta   90.00
_cell.angle_gamma   90.00
#
_symmetry.space_group_name_H-M   'P 1'
#
loop_
_entity.id
_entity.type
_entity.pdbx_description
1 polymer ?
#
loop_
_entity_poly.entity_id
_entity_poly.type
_entity_poly.pdbx_seq_one_letter_code
_entity_poly.pdbx_strand_id
1 'polypeptide(L)'
;MKTVLVCGAGVDKSEGINMPLAAELVPKIREFLKSTEVGQEIDITLRQIIPNLRFSYDKFVKEAVEKLSNEFRGQVAEIVDRIGQELKEEELDGKDAKLGKLIIALLVKIQKLQDDVKLDQETEALINEVFEGAIPVEDDNIIQLPKLTFTDVFNNVMRAIFERSLEEPNHRILKHVRGNLMDFERLLMDSFIGFYTNNEPQMKTYMYLSWTLWAYLKHCEQNIAHDNIPFYSNIPSGWDLVTLNYTSFARRIKGDRAHYFHGGLDSFIRMRDRQLVSVDGYANLDIPKFFSETVQANTTFNKNKRPNCVVPSIVPPLKMKPVLSNTFIEVWYRSKQAFQDAKKIIVVGYSFNYADEHFNDLIRCNKDKQIIVVDPFAEGVLGNLQNIFSHGKEDYVVSKFQEKQSWTKDSLRIVKATATQIEWDSV
;
A
#
# COMPACT_ATOMS: atom_id res chain seq x y z
N MET A 1 18.69 26.85 6.83
CA MET A 1 17.42 26.70 7.59
C MET A 1 17.22 25.22 7.84
N LYS A 2 16.84 24.78 9.06
CA LYS A 2 16.64 23.34 9.33
C LYS A 2 15.36 22.89 8.64
N THR A 3 15.51 22.00 7.66
CA THR A 3 14.42 21.43 6.86
C THR A 3 14.40 19.93 7.08
N VAL A 4 13.21 19.39 7.29
CA VAL A 4 12.98 17.94 7.33
C VAL A 4 12.20 17.55 6.08
N LEU A 5 12.73 16.57 5.36
CA LEU A 5 12.06 15.92 4.24
C LEU A 5 11.44 14.61 4.70
N VAL A 6 10.20 14.38 4.31
CA VAL A 6 9.45 13.15 4.54
C VAL A 6 9.17 12.49 3.18
N CYS A 7 9.62 11.25 3.02
CA CYS A 7 9.37 10.44 1.83
C CYS A 7 8.31 9.38 2.09
N GLY A 8 7.20 9.43 1.35
CA GLY A 8 6.18 8.38 1.30
C GLY A 8 6.31 7.47 0.07
N ALA A 9 5.39 6.51 -0.05
CA ALA A 9 5.43 5.48 -1.10
C ALA A 9 5.40 6.05 -2.53
N GLY A 10 4.79 7.23 -2.73
CA GLY A 10 4.77 7.92 -4.03
C GLY A 10 6.17 8.33 -4.53
N VAL A 11 7.14 8.50 -3.62
CA VAL A 11 8.55 8.70 -4.00
C VAL A 11 9.10 7.43 -4.64
N ASP A 12 8.98 6.28 -3.97
CA ASP A 12 9.51 5.02 -4.45
C ASP A 12 8.73 4.48 -5.67
N LYS A 13 7.48 4.92 -5.85
CA LYS A 13 6.68 4.62 -7.06
C LYS A 13 7.12 5.42 -8.29
N SER A 14 7.89 6.50 -8.11
CA SER A 14 8.31 7.37 -9.21
C SER A 14 9.15 6.62 -10.26
N GLU A 15 9.14 7.18 -11.48
CA GLU A 15 9.82 6.61 -12.63
C GLU A 15 11.32 6.37 -12.34
N GLY A 16 11.79 5.18 -12.71
CA GLY A 16 13.17 4.73 -12.48
C GLY A 16 13.39 4.04 -11.13
N ILE A 17 12.46 4.15 -10.19
CA ILE A 17 12.42 3.31 -8.97
C ILE A 17 11.28 2.28 -9.09
N ASN A 18 10.06 2.71 -9.45
CA ASN A 18 8.93 1.83 -9.78
C ASN A 18 8.54 0.79 -8.71
N MET A 19 8.75 1.08 -7.42
CA MET A 19 8.28 0.21 -6.34
C MET A 19 6.75 0.15 -6.31
N PRO A 20 6.16 -0.96 -5.83
CA PRO A 20 4.71 -1.11 -5.70
C PRO A 20 4.10 -0.18 -4.64
N LEU A 21 2.87 0.27 -4.88
CA LEU A 21 2.01 0.82 -3.84
C LEU A 21 1.28 -0.29 -3.09
N ALA A 22 0.70 0.03 -1.92
CA ALA A 22 0.00 -0.95 -1.06
C ALA A 22 -1.04 -1.80 -1.81
N ALA A 23 -1.87 -1.17 -2.64
CA ALA A 23 -2.90 -1.83 -3.46
C ALA A 23 -2.36 -2.76 -4.56
N GLU A 24 -1.05 -2.75 -4.81
CA GLU A 24 -0.37 -3.59 -5.79
C GLU A 24 0.41 -4.75 -5.15
N LEU A 25 0.58 -4.75 -3.81
CA LEU A 25 1.46 -5.70 -3.12
C LEU A 25 1.00 -7.15 -3.24
N VAL A 26 -0.27 -7.43 -2.95
CA VAL A 26 -0.82 -8.80 -3.00
C VAL A 26 -0.61 -9.46 -4.37
N PRO A 27 -1.08 -8.87 -5.50
CA PRO A 27 -0.90 -9.50 -6.81
C PRO A 27 0.57 -9.61 -7.20
N LYS A 28 1.40 -8.59 -6.94
CA LYS A 28 2.81 -8.61 -7.32
C LYS A 28 3.66 -9.60 -6.51
N ILE A 29 3.41 -9.72 -5.21
CA ILE A 29 4.08 -10.75 -4.38
C ILE A 29 3.65 -12.14 -4.87
N ARG A 30 2.35 -12.34 -5.13
CA ARG A 30 1.86 -13.62 -5.65
C ARG A 30 2.52 -13.98 -6.97
N GLU A 31 2.62 -13.04 -7.90
CA GLU A 31 3.30 -13.22 -9.18
C GLU A 31 4.79 -13.53 -8.98
N PHE A 32 5.48 -12.76 -8.15
CA PHE A 32 6.89 -12.98 -7.81
C PHE A 32 7.15 -14.41 -7.30
N LEU A 33 6.34 -14.89 -6.36
CA LEU A 33 6.47 -16.23 -5.78
C LEU A 33 6.18 -17.36 -6.78
N LYS A 34 5.41 -17.09 -7.84
CA LYS A 34 5.03 -18.09 -8.84
C LYS A 34 5.91 -18.08 -10.08
N SER A 35 6.36 -16.91 -10.50
CA SER A 35 6.92 -16.70 -11.84
C SER A 35 8.44 -16.53 -11.84
N THR A 36 9.07 -16.39 -10.66
CA THR A 36 10.53 -16.23 -10.55
C THR A 36 11.15 -17.39 -9.79
N GLU A 37 12.34 -17.85 -10.20
CA GLU A 37 13.08 -18.92 -9.52
C GLU A 37 13.35 -18.56 -8.06
N VAL A 38 13.80 -17.32 -7.80
CA VAL A 38 14.06 -16.78 -6.46
C VAL A 38 12.79 -16.81 -5.61
N GLY A 39 11.65 -16.34 -6.14
CA GLY A 39 10.39 -16.32 -5.41
C GLY A 39 9.87 -17.72 -5.08
N GLN A 40 9.98 -18.67 -6.02
CA GLN A 40 9.59 -20.07 -5.80
C GLN A 40 10.45 -20.73 -4.71
N GLU A 41 11.76 -20.54 -4.75
CA GLU A 41 12.68 -21.07 -3.75
C GLU A 41 12.39 -20.52 -2.35
N ILE A 42 12.08 -19.22 -2.26
CA ILE A 42 11.68 -18.56 -1.01
C ILE A 42 10.36 -19.12 -0.48
N ASP A 43 9.33 -19.33 -1.32
CA ASP A 43 8.07 -19.92 -0.89
C ASP A 43 8.27 -21.33 -0.31
N ILE A 44 9.04 -22.17 -1.00
CA ILE A 44 9.38 -23.53 -0.54
C ILE A 44 10.11 -23.47 0.80
N THR A 45 11.14 -22.64 0.90
CA THR A 45 11.97 -22.50 2.11
C THR A 45 11.13 -22.00 3.30
N LEU A 46 10.31 -20.97 3.10
CA LEU A 46 9.42 -20.46 4.14
C LEU A 46 8.39 -21.50 4.60
N ARG A 47 7.83 -22.29 3.68
CA ARG A 47 6.89 -23.37 4.03
C ARG A 47 7.55 -24.49 4.83
N GLN A 48 8.85 -24.73 4.63
CA GLN A 48 9.65 -25.66 5.44
C GLN A 48 9.94 -25.07 6.83
N ILE A 49 10.30 -23.79 6.90
CA ILE A 49 10.58 -23.08 8.17
C ILE A 49 9.30 -22.98 9.03
N ILE A 50 8.13 -22.81 8.39
CA ILE A 50 6.85 -22.54 9.03
C ILE A 50 5.92 -23.76 8.86
N PRO A 51 6.01 -24.77 9.74
CA PRO A 51 5.28 -26.02 9.57
C PRO A 51 3.76 -25.82 9.71
N ASN A 52 2.99 -26.55 8.89
CA ASN A 52 1.52 -26.51 8.87
C ASN A 52 0.93 -25.13 8.54
N LEU A 53 1.65 -24.30 7.79
CA LEU A 53 1.13 -23.03 7.28
C LEU A 53 -0.08 -23.28 6.38
N ARG A 54 -1.25 -22.75 6.77
CA ARG A 54 -2.51 -22.88 6.02
C ARG A 54 -2.75 -21.76 5.00
N PHE A 55 -2.03 -20.66 5.13
CA PHE A 55 -2.18 -19.50 4.27
C PHE A 55 -1.56 -19.76 2.88
N SER A 56 -2.25 -19.29 1.85
CA SER A 56 -1.68 -19.08 0.51
C SER A 56 -2.32 -17.84 -0.11
N TYR A 57 -1.56 -17.11 -0.93
CA TYR A 57 -2.09 -15.97 -1.65
C TYR A 57 -3.25 -16.36 -2.58
N ASP A 58 -3.20 -17.54 -3.20
CA ASP A 58 -4.30 -18.04 -4.03
C ASP A 58 -5.60 -18.25 -3.24
N LYS A 59 -5.49 -18.82 -2.04
CA LYS A 59 -6.66 -18.99 -1.18
C LYS A 59 -7.20 -17.65 -0.71
N PHE A 60 -6.32 -16.72 -0.32
CA PHE A 60 -6.71 -15.37 0.07
C PHE A 60 -7.43 -14.63 -1.06
N VAL A 61 -6.88 -14.69 -2.28
CA VAL A 61 -7.50 -14.14 -3.49
C VAL A 61 -8.89 -14.74 -3.72
N LYS A 62 -9.00 -16.08 -3.68
CA LYS A 62 -10.27 -16.77 -3.88
C LYS A 62 -11.31 -16.38 -2.82
N GLU A 63 -10.91 -16.29 -1.55
CA GLU A 63 -11.79 -15.85 -0.47
C GLU A 63 -12.20 -14.38 -0.59
N ALA A 64 -11.30 -13.50 -1.07
CA ALA A 64 -11.62 -12.11 -1.33
C ALA A 64 -12.67 -11.99 -2.45
N VAL A 65 -12.56 -12.81 -3.51
CA VAL A 65 -13.56 -12.92 -4.58
C VAL A 65 -14.91 -13.40 -4.03
N GLU A 66 -14.93 -14.37 -3.12
CA GLU A 66 -16.17 -14.89 -2.54
C GLU A 66 -16.83 -13.89 -1.56
N LYS A 67 -16.02 -13.09 -0.85
CA LYS A 67 -16.49 -12.01 0.03
C LYS A 67 -16.93 -10.77 -0.72
N LEU A 68 -16.44 -10.60 -1.95
CA LEU A 68 -16.63 -9.45 -2.81
C LEU A 68 -18.10 -9.02 -2.87
N SER A 69 -18.99 -9.96 -3.14
CA SER A 69 -20.42 -9.69 -3.25
C SER A 69 -20.99 -9.08 -1.95
N ASN A 70 -20.53 -9.53 -0.78
CA ASN A 70 -21.05 -9.05 0.52
C ASN A 70 -20.38 -7.76 1.01
N GLU A 71 -19.07 -7.59 0.78
CA GLU A 71 -18.28 -6.47 1.31
C GLU A 71 -18.39 -5.19 0.47
N PHE A 72 -18.71 -5.29 -0.83
CA PHE A 72 -18.81 -4.14 -1.72
C PHE A 72 -19.81 -3.07 -1.21
N ARG A 73 -20.88 -3.46 -0.50
CA ARG A 73 -21.94 -2.54 -0.02
C ARG A 73 -21.39 -1.33 0.74
N GLY A 74 -20.35 -1.50 1.55
CA GLY A 74 -19.76 -0.40 2.34
C GLY A 74 -18.77 0.48 1.57
N GLN A 75 -18.24 -0.01 0.44
CA GLN A 75 -17.14 0.61 -0.29
C GLN A 75 -17.53 1.09 -1.70
N VAL A 76 -18.76 0.82 -2.15
CA VAL A 76 -19.24 1.18 -3.48
C VAL A 76 -19.02 2.65 -3.80
N ALA A 77 -19.39 3.56 -2.89
CA ALA A 77 -19.38 4.98 -3.16
C ALA A 77 -17.99 5.50 -3.54
N GLU A 78 -16.96 4.99 -2.84
CA GLU A 78 -15.58 5.37 -3.07
C GLU A 78 -15.04 4.79 -4.38
N ILE A 79 -15.36 3.53 -4.69
CA ILE A 79 -14.93 2.89 -5.94
C ILE A 79 -15.56 3.58 -7.15
N VAL A 80 -16.86 3.91 -7.07
CA VAL A 80 -17.59 4.64 -8.11
C VAL A 80 -17.00 6.04 -8.32
N ASP A 81 -16.69 6.78 -7.25
CA ASP A 81 -16.09 8.11 -7.37
C ASP A 81 -14.70 8.06 -8.02
N ARG A 82 -13.83 7.15 -7.57
CA ARG A 82 -12.46 7.00 -8.11
C ARG A 82 -12.47 6.59 -9.58
N ILE A 83 -13.29 5.62 -9.97
CA ILE A 83 -13.44 5.22 -11.38
C ILE A 83 -14.05 6.37 -12.19
N GLY A 84 -15.02 7.09 -11.62
CA GLY A 84 -15.64 8.25 -12.26
C GLY A 84 -14.68 9.40 -12.51
N GLN A 85 -13.64 9.56 -11.68
CA GLN A 85 -12.55 10.51 -11.92
C GLN A 85 -11.64 10.07 -13.06
N GLU A 86 -11.23 8.80 -13.11
CA GLU A 86 -10.42 8.26 -14.22
C GLU A 86 -11.15 8.37 -15.56
N LEU A 87 -12.47 8.15 -15.59
CA LEU A 87 -13.29 8.28 -16.79
C LEU A 87 -13.43 9.72 -17.32
N LYS A 88 -13.08 10.74 -16.53
CA LYS A 88 -13.08 12.14 -16.96
C LYS A 88 -11.78 12.54 -17.66
N GLU A 89 -10.75 11.69 -17.61
CA GLU A 89 -9.48 11.96 -18.27
C GLU A 89 -9.53 11.56 -19.76
N GLU A 90 -9.05 12.44 -20.64
CA GLU A 90 -9.19 12.27 -22.11
C GLU A 90 -8.32 11.14 -22.70
N GLU A 91 -7.34 10.64 -21.96
CA GLU A 91 -6.36 9.64 -22.44
C GLU A 91 -6.75 8.17 -22.15
N LEU A 92 -7.97 7.90 -21.70
CA LEU A 92 -8.38 6.54 -21.36
C LEU A 92 -8.77 5.74 -22.62
N ASP A 93 -8.24 4.52 -22.76
CA ASP A 93 -8.58 3.62 -23.88
C ASP A 93 -10.10 3.33 -23.94
N GLY A 94 -10.63 3.13 -25.15
CA GLY A 94 -12.04 2.87 -25.37
C GLY A 94 -12.55 1.60 -24.69
N LYS A 95 -11.73 0.53 -24.58
CA LYS A 95 -12.09 -0.68 -23.86
C LYS A 95 -12.05 -0.46 -22.34
N ASP A 96 -11.02 0.24 -21.85
CA ASP A 96 -10.89 0.59 -20.43
C ASP A 96 -12.06 1.47 -19.97
N ALA A 97 -12.46 2.44 -20.80
CA ALA A 97 -13.60 3.30 -20.52
C ALA A 97 -14.91 2.50 -20.42
N LYS A 98 -15.12 1.51 -21.30
CA LYS A 98 -16.28 0.60 -21.23
C LYS A 98 -16.27 -0.26 -19.98
N LEU A 99 -15.11 -0.81 -19.60
CA LEU A 99 -14.95 -1.57 -18.37
C LEU A 99 -15.27 -0.70 -17.14
N GLY A 100 -14.77 0.54 -17.10
CA GLY A 100 -15.09 1.49 -16.03
C GLY A 100 -16.58 1.81 -15.94
N LYS A 101 -17.24 2.04 -17.08
CA LYS A 101 -18.69 2.25 -17.15
C LYS A 101 -19.47 1.03 -16.66
N LEU A 102 -19.07 -0.18 -17.06
CA LEU A 102 -19.69 -1.43 -16.60
C LEU A 102 -19.60 -1.55 -15.07
N ILE A 103 -18.41 -1.34 -14.51
CA ILE A 103 -18.20 -1.42 -13.05
C ILE A 103 -19.11 -0.41 -12.35
N ILE A 104 -19.13 0.86 -12.78
CA ILE A 104 -20.01 1.88 -12.17
C ILE A 104 -21.48 1.47 -12.28
N ALA A 105 -21.94 1.01 -13.44
CA ALA A 105 -23.33 0.62 -13.66
C ALA A 105 -23.75 -0.51 -12.71
N LEU A 106 -22.93 -1.56 -12.60
CA LEU A 106 -23.17 -2.68 -11.68
C LEU A 106 -23.21 -2.19 -10.23
N LEU A 107 -22.24 -1.38 -9.83
CA LEU A 107 -22.11 -0.94 -8.44
C LEU A 107 -23.20 0.07 -8.02
N VAL A 108 -23.58 1.01 -8.89
CA VAL A 108 -24.68 1.94 -8.63
C VAL A 108 -26.02 1.19 -8.49
N LYS A 109 -26.23 0.14 -9.28
CA LYS A 109 -27.39 -0.74 -9.14
C LYS A 109 -27.43 -1.42 -7.76
N ILE A 110 -26.29 -1.75 -7.16
CA ILE A 110 -26.19 -2.26 -5.77
C ILE A 110 -26.54 -1.19 -4.73
N GLN A 111 -26.21 0.08 -4.96
CA GLN A 111 -26.52 1.16 -4.01
C GLN A 111 -28.01 1.50 -3.96
N LYS A 112 -28.73 1.32 -5.08
CA LYS A 112 -30.13 1.75 -5.24
C LYS A 112 -31.17 0.78 -4.65
N LEU A 113 -30.78 -0.13 -3.75
CA LEU A 113 -31.60 -1.17 -3.10
C LEU A 113 -33.04 -0.74 -2.71
N GLN A 114 -33.92 -0.73 -3.69
CA GLN A 114 -35.35 -0.89 -3.59
C GLN A 114 -35.68 -2.13 -4.42
N ASP A 115 -36.64 -2.92 -3.94
CA ASP A 115 -36.99 -4.25 -4.45
C ASP A 115 -37.05 -4.29 -6.00
N ASP A 116 -36.56 -5.38 -6.61
CA ASP A 116 -36.43 -5.63 -8.08
C ASP A 116 -35.33 -4.86 -8.86
N VAL A 117 -34.06 -4.96 -8.44
CA VAL A 117 -32.95 -4.51 -9.29
C VAL A 117 -32.65 -5.54 -10.39
N LYS A 118 -33.09 -5.23 -11.61
CA LYS A 118 -32.71 -5.94 -12.84
C LYS A 118 -31.53 -5.30 -13.55
N LEU A 119 -30.76 -6.11 -14.27
CA LEU A 119 -29.88 -5.66 -15.33
C LEU A 119 -30.74 -4.95 -16.38
N ASP A 120 -30.32 -3.77 -16.81
CA ASP A 120 -30.95 -3.13 -17.97
C ASP A 120 -30.18 -3.56 -19.23
N GLN A 121 -30.83 -3.39 -20.38
CA GLN A 121 -30.25 -3.75 -21.67
C GLN A 121 -28.90 -3.07 -21.94
N GLU A 122 -28.68 -1.88 -21.39
CA GLU A 122 -27.40 -1.17 -21.50
C GLU A 122 -26.29 -1.88 -20.72
N THR A 123 -26.58 -2.32 -19.49
CA THR A 123 -25.63 -3.07 -18.66
C THR A 123 -25.36 -4.46 -19.25
N GLU A 124 -26.37 -5.13 -19.78
CA GLU A 124 -26.21 -6.42 -20.48
C GLU A 124 -25.33 -6.31 -21.73
N ALA A 125 -25.56 -5.26 -22.54
CA ALA A 125 -24.72 -4.97 -23.70
C ALA A 125 -23.27 -4.72 -23.25
N LEU A 126 -23.05 -3.95 -22.18
CA LEU A 126 -21.72 -3.72 -21.63
C LEU A 126 -21.05 -5.00 -21.12
N ILE A 127 -21.78 -5.91 -20.47
CA ILE A 127 -21.24 -7.22 -20.04
C ILE A 127 -20.77 -8.00 -21.27
N ASN A 128 -21.61 -8.11 -22.30
CA ASN A 128 -21.29 -8.83 -23.53
C ASN A 128 -20.11 -8.20 -24.28
N GLU A 129 -20.01 -6.87 -24.32
CA GLU A 129 -18.91 -6.17 -24.97
C GLU A 129 -17.58 -6.30 -24.20
N VAL A 130 -17.62 -6.28 -22.87
CA VAL A 130 -16.41 -6.35 -22.03
C VAL A 130 -15.86 -7.77 -21.94
N PHE A 131 -16.75 -8.78 -21.88
CA PHE A 131 -16.38 -10.19 -21.75
C PHE A 131 -16.48 -10.99 -23.05
N GLU A 132 -16.78 -10.33 -24.16
CA GLU A 132 -16.89 -10.96 -25.50
C GLU A 132 -17.82 -12.20 -25.50
N GLY A 133 -18.89 -12.15 -24.70
CA GLY A 133 -19.88 -13.24 -24.55
C GLY A 133 -19.44 -14.42 -23.67
N ALA A 134 -18.30 -14.35 -22.98
CA ALA A 134 -17.82 -15.42 -22.11
C ALA A 134 -18.67 -15.67 -20.85
N ILE A 135 -19.50 -14.70 -20.45
CA ILE A 135 -20.38 -14.80 -19.28
C ILE A 135 -21.84 -14.81 -19.79
N PRO A 136 -22.56 -15.94 -19.68
CA PRO A 136 -23.95 -16.02 -20.10
C PRO A 136 -24.84 -15.25 -19.13
N VAL A 137 -25.67 -14.36 -19.67
CA VAL A 137 -26.70 -13.64 -18.92
C VAL A 137 -28.01 -14.41 -19.08
N GLU A 138 -28.29 -15.30 -18.13
CA GLU A 138 -29.50 -16.16 -18.14
C GLU A 138 -30.58 -15.68 -17.17
N ASP A 139 -30.23 -14.79 -16.22
CA ASP A 139 -31.11 -14.20 -15.21
C ASP A 139 -30.88 -12.69 -15.14
N ASP A 140 -31.91 -11.91 -15.48
CA ASP A 140 -31.87 -10.44 -15.45
C ASP A 140 -31.78 -9.90 -14.01
N ASN A 141 -32.06 -10.73 -12.98
CA ASN A 141 -32.06 -10.27 -11.60
C ASN A 141 -30.64 -10.14 -11.06
N ILE A 142 -30.39 -9.13 -10.24
CA ILE A 142 -29.11 -8.94 -9.54
C ILE A 142 -29.15 -9.55 -8.13
N ILE A 143 -30.36 -9.69 -7.53
CA ILE A 143 -30.57 -10.13 -6.14
C ILE A 143 -31.65 -11.20 -6.06
N GLN A 144 -31.40 -12.26 -5.28
CA GLN A 144 -32.39 -13.27 -4.91
C GLN A 144 -33.03 -12.95 -3.55
N LEU A 145 -34.33 -12.63 -3.60
CA LEU A 145 -35.12 -12.12 -2.47
C LEU A 145 -35.28 -13.05 -1.25
N PRO A 146 -35.24 -14.40 -1.33
CA PRO A 146 -35.38 -15.23 -0.13
C PRO A 146 -34.19 -15.13 0.84
N LYS A 147 -33.02 -14.67 0.36
CA LYS A 147 -31.76 -14.65 1.14
C LYS A 147 -30.99 -13.33 1.06
N LEU A 148 -31.46 -12.34 0.28
CA LEU A 148 -30.72 -11.09 0.00
C LEU A 148 -29.29 -11.35 -0.54
N THR A 149 -29.13 -12.45 -1.29
CA THR A 149 -27.87 -12.86 -1.92
C THR A 149 -27.85 -12.42 -3.38
N PHE A 150 -26.67 -12.13 -3.91
CA PHE A 150 -26.51 -11.79 -5.32
C PHE A 150 -26.73 -13.00 -6.22
N THR A 151 -27.22 -12.78 -7.44
CA THR A 151 -27.37 -13.82 -8.46
C THR A 151 -26.02 -14.34 -8.97
N ASP A 152 -26.04 -15.54 -9.54
CA ASP A 152 -24.84 -16.18 -10.10
C ASP A 152 -24.23 -15.34 -11.23
N VAL A 153 -25.06 -14.69 -12.06
CA VAL A 153 -24.60 -13.78 -13.11
C VAL A 153 -23.77 -12.64 -12.51
N PHE A 154 -24.28 -11.95 -11.49
CA PHE A 154 -23.56 -10.86 -10.84
C PHE A 154 -22.25 -11.34 -10.18
N ASN A 155 -22.31 -12.48 -9.46
CA ASN A 155 -21.14 -13.05 -8.80
C ASN A 155 -20.06 -13.42 -9.84
N ASN A 156 -20.45 -13.99 -10.98
CA ASN A 156 -19.54 -14.37 -12.05
C ASN A 156 -18.92 -13.16 -12.75
N VAL A 157 -19.71 -12.12 -13.04
CA VAL A 157 -19.22 -10.86 -13.62
C VAL A 157 -18.22 -10.19 -12.67
N MET A 158 -18.59 -9.97 -11.41
CA MET A 158 -17.69 -9.32 -10.46
C MET A 158 -16.43 -10.16 -10.17
N ARG A 159 -16.56 -11.50 -10.14
CA ARG A 159 -15.41 -12.40 -10.07
C ARG A 159 -14.48 -12.19 -11.26
N ALA A 160 -14.99 -12.17 -12.49
CA ALA A 160 -14.19 -12.00 -13.69
C ALA A 160 -13.50 -10.61 -13.74
N ILE A 161 -14.20 -9.53 -13.35
CA ILE A 161 -13.62 -8.19 -13.20
C ILE A 161 -12.47 -8.22 -12.20
N PHE A 162 -12.66 -8.88 -11.07
CA PHE A 162 -11.65 -8.96 -10.02
C PHE A 162 -10.47 -9.84 -10.42
N GLU A 163 -10.69 -11.01 -11.02
CA GLU A 163 -9.61 -11.88 -11.52
C GLU A 163 -8.76 -11.15 -12.55
N ARG A 164 -9.40 -10.47 -13.52
CA ARG A 164 -8.72 -9.60 -14.48
C ARG A 164 -7.93 -8.47 -13.79
N SER A 165 -8.44 -7.91 -12.69
CA SER A 165 -7.74 -6.87 -11.92
C SER A 165 -6.43 -7.33 -11.28
N LEU A 166 -6.28 -8.64 -11.07
CA LEU A 166 -5.08 -9.26 -10.53
C LEU A 166 -4.07 -9.60 -11.60
N GLU A 167 -4.54 -9.93 -12.81
CA GLU A 167 -3.71 -10.18 -14.00
C GLU A 167 -3.18 -8.89 -14.62
N GLU A 168 -3.95 -7.80 -14.49
CA GLU A 168 -3.59 -6.49 -15.04
C GLU A 168 -3.33 -5.47 -13.90
N PRO A 169 -2.23 -5.61 -13.14
CA PRO A 169 -1.97 -4.79 -11.96
C PRO A 169 -1.81 -3.29 -12.30
N ASN A 170 -1.42 -2.93 -13.51
CA ASN A 170 -1.25 -1.53 -13.88
C ASN A 170 -2.50 -0.90 -14.54
N HIS A 171 -3.59 -1.65 -14.70
CA HIS A 171 -4.79 -1.17 -15.36
C HIS A 171 -5.45 -0.02 -14.57
N ARG A 172 -5.67 1.11 -15.26
CA ARG A 172 -6.12 2.38 -14.69
C ARG A 172 -7.45 2.30 -13.93
N ILE A 173 -8.41 1.53 -14.43
CA ILE A 173 -9.72 1.30 -13.81
C ILE A 173 -9.66 0.21 -12.75
N LEU A 174 -9.14 -0.97 -13.11
CA LEU A 174 -9.19 -2.18 -12.26
C LEU A 174 -8.41 -2.03 -10.95
N LYS A 175 -7.42 -1.13 -10.88
CA LYS A 175 -6.71 -0.81 -9.64
C LYS A 175 -7.64 -0.36 -8.50
N HIS A 176 -8.73 0.32 -8.82
CA HIS A 176 -9.70 0.84 -7.85
C HIS A 176 -10.62 -0.25 -7.30
N VAL A 177 -10.88 -1.29 -8.09
CA VAL A 177 -11.67 -2.47 -7.68
C VAL A 177 -10.88 -3.31 -6.66
N ARG A 178 -9.60 -3.60 -6.95
CA ARG A 178 -8.79 -4.43 -6.04
C ARG A 178 -8.32 -3.71 -4.79
N GLY A 179 -8.07 -2.40 -4.86
CA GLY A 179 -7.37 -1.66 -3.81
C GLY A 179 -8.07 -1.70 -2.45
N ASN A 180 -9.39 -1.87 -2.44
CA ASN A 180 -10.18 -1.90 -1.21
C ASN A 180 -10.42 -3.33 -0.66
N LEU A 181 -10.21 -4.36 -1.47
CA LEU A 181 -10.42 -5.78 -1.10
C LEU A 181 -9.10 -6.53 -0.83
N MET A 182 -8.01 -6.06 -1.44
CA MET A 182 -6.66 -6.63 -1.30
C MET A 182 -5.79 -5.81 -0.37
N ASP A 183 -6.36 -5.41 0.77
CA ASP A 183 -5.66 -4.62 1.77
C ASP A 183 -4.61 -5.47 2.50
N PHE A 184 -3.37 -5.37 2.02
CA PHE A 184 -2.22 -6.08 2.60
C PHE A 184 -1.91 -5.63 4.02
N GLU A 185 -2.13 -4.36 4.35
CA GLU A 185 -1.83 -3.79 5.67
C GLU A 185 -2.79 -4.34 6.71
N ARG A 186 -4.09 -4.41 6.36
CA ARG A 186 -5.10 -5.08 7.19
C ARG A 186 -4.78 -6.57 7.37
N LEU A 187 -4.40 -7.26 6.30
CA LEU A 187 -4.04 -8.68 6.37
C LEU A 187 -2.84 -8.94 7.30
N LEU A 188 -1.83 -8.07 7.25
CA LEU A 188 -0.71 -8.10 8.19
C LEU A 188 -1.17 -7.82 9.63
N MET A 189 -1.99 -6.80 9.87
CA MET A 189 -2.49 -6.46 11.20
C MET A 189 -3.30 -7.60 11.82
N ASP A 190 -4.26 -8.15 11.09
CA ASP A 190 -5.14 -9.22 11.55
C ASP A 190 -4.35 -10.48 11.92
N SER A 191 -3.23 -10.72 11.21
CA SER A 191 -2.30 -11.81 11.52
C SER A 191 -1.37 -11.48 12.69
N PHE A 192 -0.95 -10.22 12.82
CA PHE A 192 -0.02 -9.77 13.86
C PHE A 192 -0.59 -9.92 15.28
N ILE A 193 -1.91 -9.76 15.44
CA ILE A 193 -2.62 -9.96 16.71
C ILE A 193 -2.31 -11.33 17.33
N GLY A 194 -1.96 -12.33 16.52
CA GLY A 194 -1.51 -13.64 16.97
C GLY A 194 -0.34 -13.61 17.97
N PHE A 195 0.58 -12.63 17.86
CA PHE A 195 1.68 -12.48 18.81
C PHE A 195 1.24 -12.00 20.19
N TYR A 196 0.12 -11.27 20.29
CA TYR A 196 -0.46 -10.83 21.57
C TYR A 196 -1.36 -11.90 22.19
N THR A 197 -2.09 -12.65 21.35
CA THR A 197 -3.02 -13.69 21.79
C THR A 197 -2.38 -15.08 21.91
N ASN A 198 -1.10 -15.20 21.54
CA ASN A 198 -0.38 -16.47 21.44
C ASN A 198 -1.06 -17.48 20.50
N ASN A 199 -1.70 -16.97 19.44
CA ASN A 199 -2.34 -17.77 18.40
C ASN A 199 -1.29 -18.16 17.34
N GLU A 200 -0.71 -19.34 17.48
CA GLU A 200 0.35 -19.84 16.61
C GLU A 200 -0.03 -19.83 15.11
N PRO A 201 -1.22 -20.30 14.68
CA PRO A 201 -1.65 -20.15 13.29
C PRO A 201 -1.56 -18.72 12.74
N GLN A 202 -1.99 -17.72 13.52
CA GLN A 202 -1.91 -16.31 13.12
C GLN A 202 -0.46 -15.80 13.07
N MET A 203 0.37 -16.17 14.07
CA MET A 203 1.80 -15.84 14.07
C MET A 203 2.51 -16.38 12.83
N LYS A 204 2.21 -17.63 12.45
CA LYS A 204 2.74 -18.29 11.25
C LYS A 204 2.33 -17.56 9.96
N THR A 205 1.05 -17.19 9.86
CA THR A 205 0.56 -16.39 8.73
C THR A 205 1.26 -15.04 8.66
N TYR A 206 1.41 -14.33 9.78
CA TYR A 206 2.14 -13.06 9.81
C TYR A 206 3.59 -13.21 9.38
N MET A 207 4.30 -14.22 9.90
CA MET A 207 5.68 -14.50 9.51
C MET A 207 5.79 -14.72 8.00
N TYR A 208 4.92 -15.54 7.43
CA TYR A 208 4.92 -15.78 5.99
C TYR A 208 4.68 -14.48 5.21
N LEU A 209 3.62 -13.73 5.53
CA LEU A 209 3.27 -12.48 4.84
C LEU A 209 4.36 -11.42 4.91
N SER A 210 4.91 -11.20 6.11
CA SER A 210 5.93 -10.18 6.33
C SER A 210 7.23 -10.55 5.61
N TRP A 211 7.63 -11.82 5.62
CA TRP A 211 8.82 -12.27 4.92
C TRP A 211 8.68 -12.31 3.40
N THR A 212 7.51 -12.67 2.86
CA THR A 212 7.27 -12.61 1.41
C THR A 212 7.20 -11.16 0.92
N LEU A 213 6.62 -10.24 1.71
CA LEU A 213 6.72 -8.79 1.45
C LEU A 213 8.19 -8.34 1.41
N TRP A 214 8.95 -8.67 2.46
CA TRP A 214 10.35 -8.29 2.58
C TRP A 214 11.17 -8.81 1.39
N ALA A 215 11.01 -10.09 1.04
CA ALA A 215 11.71 -10.73 -0.06
C ALA A 215 11.39 -10.07 -1.40
N TYR A 216 10.12 -9.80 -1.65
CA TYR A 216 9.68 -9.13 -2.87
C TYR A 216 10.25 -7.71 -2.97
N LEU A 217 10.14 -6.91 -1.91
CA LEU A 217 10.68 -5.54 -1.91
C LEU A 217 12.20 -5.55 -2.05
N LYS A 218 12.91 -6.49 -1.41
CA LYS A 218 14.36 -6.61 -1.54
C LYS A 218 14.77 -7.02 -2.96
N HIS A 219 14.03 -7.94 -3.58
CA HIS A 219 14.24 -8.33 -4.97
C HIS A 219 14.05 -7.14 -5.91
N CYS A 220 12.99 -6.34 -5.73
CA CYS A 220 12.81 -5.09 -6.49
C CYS A 220 13.96 -4.10 -6.24
N GLU A 221 14.38 -3.92 -5.00
CA GLU A 221 15.48 -3.01 -4.62
C GLU A 221 16.80 -3.37 -5.30
N GLN A 222 17.09 -4.66 -5.50
CA GLN A 222 18.32 -5.13 -6.16
C GLN A 222 18.36 -4.85 -7.66
N ASN A 223 17.19 -4.66 -8.29
CA ASN A 223 17.09 -4.32 -9.72
C ASN A 223 17.22 -2.81 -9.98
N ILE A 224 17.37 -1.99 -8.93
CA ILE A 224 17.49 -0.54 -9.03
C ILE A 224 18.96 -0.16 -8.86
N ALA A 225 19.42 0.75 -9.72
CA ALA A 225 20.80 1.22 -9.74
C ALA A 225 21.26 1.68 -8.34
N HIS A 226 22.50 1.34 -7.97
CA HIS A 226 23.07 1.74 -6.68
C HIS A 226 23.35 3.23 -6.61
N ASP A 227 23.82 3.81 -7.71
CA ASP A 227 24.15 5.23 -7.84
C ASP A 227 23.07 5.97 -8.63
N ASN A 228 22.95 7.27 -8.40
CA ASN A 228 22.01 8.16 -9.10
C ASN A 228 20.55 7.70 -9.02
N ILE A 229 20.12 7.23 -7.84
CA ILE A 229 18.73 6.89 -7.57
C ILE A 229 17.84 8.12 -7.83
N PRO A 230 16.83 8.03 -8.72
CA PRO A 230 15.92 9.13 -9.03
C PRO A 230 15.32 9.74 -7.77
N PHE A 231 15.12 11.06 -7.77
CA PHE A 231 14.73 11.87 -6.61
C PHE A 231 15.74 11.90 -5.45
N TYR A 232 16.13 10.73 -4.92
CA TYR A 232 16.98 10.63 -3.73
C TYR A 232 18.35 11.31 -3.91
N SER A 233 18.93 11.20 -5.10
CA SER A 233 20.22 11.82 -5.43
C SER A 233 20.16 13.35 -5.51
N ASN A 234 18.96 13.92 -5.64
CA ASN A 234 18.72 15.36 -5.74
C ASN A 234 18.32 15.98 -4.39
N ILE A 235 18.35 15.20 -3.29
CA ILE A 235 17.99 15.71 -1.96
C ILE A 235 19.15 16.55 -1.41
N PRO A 236 18.91 17.82 -1.03
CA PRO A 236 19.96 18.66 -0.46
C PRO A 236 20.62 18.03 0.78
N SER A 237 21.95 18.04 0.84
CA SER A 237 22.74 17.32 1.87
C SER A 237 22.45 17.77 3.31
N GLY A 238 22.07 19.03 3.48
CA GLY A 238 21.74 19.66 4.77
C GLY A 238 20.33 19.39 5.30
N TRP A 239 19.48 18.67 4.56
CA TRP A 239 18.14 18.31 5.05
C TRP A 239 18.18 17.01 5.86
N ASP A 240 17.42 16.99 6.96
CA ASP A 240 17.13 15.75 7.70
C ASP A 240 16.09 14.95 6.91
N LEU A 241 16.19 13.61 6.97
CA LEU A 241 15.35 12.73 6.16
C LEU A 241 14.60 11.74 7.04
N VAL A 242 13.27 11.81 6.99
CA VAL A 242 12.36 10.79 7.52
C VAL A 242 11.78 10.02 6.35
N THR A 243 11.90 8.70 6.35
CA THR A 243 11.27 7.87 5.32
C THR A 243 10.18 7.00 5.94
N LEU A 244 9.06 6.89 5.23
CA LEU A 244 7.98 5.96 5.48
C LEU A 244 8.13 4.70 4.61
N ASN A 245 9.10 4.69 3.69
CA ASN A 245 9.42 3.56 2.82
C ASN A 245 10.39 2.60 3.51
N TYR A 246 10.33 1.33 3.15
CA TYR A 246 11.16 0.28 3.74
C TYR A 246 12.53 0.13 3.05
N THR A 247 12.64 0.60 1.81
CA THR A 247 13.83 0.44 0.94
C THR A 247 15.05 1.19 1.48
N SER A 248 16.24 0.71 1.16
CA SER A 248 17.48 1.30 1.66
C SER A 248 17.88 2.64 1.01
N PHE A 249 17.11 3.15 0.04
CA PHE A 249 17.47 4.33 -0.76
C PHE A 249 17.77 5.57 0.09
N ALA A 250 16.92 5.87 1.08
CA ALA A 250 17.15 6.98 2.02
C ALA A 250 18.48 6.83 2.78
N ARG A 251 18.79 5.61 3.24
CA ARG A 251 20.04 5.32 3.94
C ARG A 251 21.27 5.39 3.04
N ARG A 252 21.16 4.96 1.78
CA ARG A 252 22.27 5.05 0.81
C ARG A 252 22.75 6.50 0.63
N ILE A 253 21.84 7.47 0.70
CA ILE A 253 22.16 8.90 0.54
C ILE A 253 22.52 9.59 1.87
N LYS A 254 21.80 9.28 2.96
CA LYS A 254 21.94 10.04 4.22
C LYS A 254 22.66 9.28 5.33
N GLY A 255 22.99 8.02 5.13
CA GLY A 255 23.52 7.13 6.17
C GLY A 255 22.57 7.09 7.37
N ASP A 256 23.14 7.11 8.58
CA ASP A 256 22.40 7.04 9.84
C ASP A 256 21.53 8.28 10.15
N ARG A 257 21.62 9.33 9.31
CA ARG A 257 20.73 10.50 9.40
C ARG A 257 19.34 10.25 8.79
N ALA A 258 19.14 9.12 8.10
CA ALA A 258 17.82 8.73 7.62
C ALA A 258 17.03 8.03 8.73
N HIS A 259 15.90 8.60 9.14
CA HIS A 259 14.99 8.01 10.11
C HIS A 259 13.94 7.14 9.41
N TYR A 260 14.02 5.82 9.62
CA TYR A 260 13.09 4.84 9.05
C TYR A 260 11.87 4.66 9.95
N PHE A 261 10.86 5.52 9.78
CA PHE A 261 9.73 5.64 10.71
C PHE A 261 8.92 4.35 10.87
N HIS A 262 8.82 3.58 9.79
CA HIS A 262 8.13 2.29 9.73
C HIS A 262 9.11 1.10 9.73
N GLY A 263 10.39 1.36 10.01
CA GLY A 263 11.47 0.37 9.89
C GLY A 263 11.93 0.18 8.44
N GLY A 264 12.82 -0.78 8.21
CA GLY A 264 13.50 -0.97 6.94
C GLY A 264 13.81 -2.43 6.64
N LEU A 265 14.16 -2.69 5.38
CA LEU A 265 14.52 -4.03 4.89
C LEU A 265 15.88 -4.52 5.41
N ASP A 266 16.72 -3.65 5.95
CA ASP A 266 18.09 -3.95 6.37
C ASP A 266 18.21 -4.59 7.75
N SER A 267 17.07 -4.91 8.39
CA SER A 267 17.05 -5.50 9.73
C SER A 267 15.81 -6.36 9.96
N PHE A 268 15.89 -7.21 10.97
CA PHE A 268 14.81 -8.06 11.45
C PHE A 268 14.78 -8.11 12.97
N ILE A 269 13.68 -8.59 13.53
CA ILE A 269 13.41 -8.57 14.96
C ILE A 269 13.29 -9.99 15.45
N ARG A 270 14.02 -10.32 16.51
CA ARG A 270 13.82 -11.56 17.24
C ARG A 270 12.68 -11.38 18.23
N MET A 271 11.52 -11.97 17.95
CA MET A 271 10.29 -11.72 18.71
C MET A 271 10.36 -12.17 20.18
N ARG A 272 11.30 -13.07 20.51
CA ARG A 272 11.51 -13.55 21.87
C ARG A 272 12.04 -12.47 22.82
N ASP A 273 13.07 -11.75 22.40
CA ASP A 273 13.76 -10.73 23.21
C ASP A 273 13.60 -9.31 22.66
N ARG A 274 12.87 -9.16 21.54
CA ARG A 274 12.59 -7.90 20.84
C ARG A 274 13.86 -7.19 20.37
N GLN A 275 14.97 -7.92 20.21
CA GLN A 275 16.19 -7.33 19.68
C GLN A 275 16.04 -7.10 18.17
N LEU A 276 16.38 -5.89 17.74
CA LEU A 276 16.59 -5.55 16.34
C LEU A 276 17.99 -6.02 15.91
N VAL A 277 18.06 -6.77 14.81
CA VAL A 277 19.28 -7.37 14.28
C VAL A 277 19.45 -6.92 12.84
N SER A 278 20.62 -6.39 12.50
CA SER A 278 20.95 -6.01 11.12
C SER A 278 21.11 -7.25 10.23
N VAL A 279 20.76 -7.11 8.96
CA VAL A 279 21.00 -8.13 7.94
C VAL A 279 22.44 -8.00 7.44
N ASP A 280 23.26 -9.00 7.74
CA ASP A 280 24.66 -9.03 7.32
C ASP A 280 24.77 -9.05 5.80
N GLY A 281 25.66 -8.22 5.25
CA GLY A 281 25.88 -8.15 3.80
C GLY A 281 24.69 -7.61 2.99
N TYR A 282 23.77 -6.87 3.63
CA TYR A 282 22.50 -6.42 3.03
C TYR A 282 22.59 -5.89 1.58
N ALA A 283 23.64 -5.14 1.23
CA ALA A 283 23.80 -4.56 -0.11
C ALA A 283 23.81 -5.62 -1.22
N ASN A 284 24.57 -6.71 -1.03
CA ASN A 284 24.80 -7.77 -2.02
C ASN A 284 24.22 -9.11 -1.54
N LEU A 285 23.09 -9.04 -0.83
CA LEU A 285 22.51 -10.19 -0.15
C LEU A 285 21.99 -11.23 -1.15
N ASP A 286 22.39 -12.48 -0.95
CA ASP A 286 21.71 -13.63 -1.56
C ASP A 286 20.43 -13.91 -0.78
N ILE A 287 19.27 -13.59 -1.38
CA ILE A 287 17.97 -13.65 -0.71
C ILE A 287 17.63 -15.10 -0.31
N PRO A 288 17.63 -16.11 -1.20
CA PRO A 288 17.36 -17.50 -0.79
C PRO A 288 18.29 -18.00 0.32
N LYS A 289 19.60 -17.72 0.22
CA LYS A 289 20.56 -18.12 1.25
C LYS A 289 20.29 -17.48 2.60
N PHE A 290 19.86 -16.21 2.62
CA PHE A 290 19.45 -15.54 3.86
C PHE A 290 18.29 -16.28 4.56
N PHE A 291 17.32 -16.79 3.80
CA PHE A 291 16.21 -17.56 4.39
C PHE A 291 16.67 -18.89 4.98
N SER A 292 17.48 -19.66 4.26
CA SER A 292 17.94 -20.98 4.71
C SER A 292 18.98 -20.93 5.84
N GLU A 293 19.83 -19.90 5.88
CA GLU A 293 20.88 -19.79 6.90
C GLU A 293 20.49 -18.92 8.09
N THR A 294 19.78 -17.81 7.88
CA THR A 294 19.48 -16.84 8.95
C THR A 294 18.06 -16.99 9.48
N VAL A 295 17.04 -16.94 8.62
CA VAL A 295 15.64 -16.99 9.05
C VAL A 295 15.30 -18.35 9.65
N GLN A 296 15.75 -19.44 9.02
CA GLN A 296 15.56 -20.80 9.52
C GLN A 296 16.26 -21.02 10.86
N ALA A 297 17.53 -20.64 11.00
CA ALA A 297 18.30 -20.84 12.22
C ALA A 297 17.70 -20.11 13.44
N ASN A 298 16.97 -19.01 13.21
CA ASN A 298 16.36 -18.21 14.26
C ASN A 298 14.86 -18.51 14.46
N THR A 299 14.28 -19.49 13.76
CA THR A 299 12.85 -19.82 13.83
C THR A 299 12.63 -21.26 14.29
N THR A 300 11.81 -21.46 15.33
CA THR A 300 11.43 -22.80 15.81
C THR A 300 10.00 -22.85 16.34
N PHE A 301 9.23 -23.85 15.91
CA PHE A 301 7.85 -24.13 16.36
C PHE A 301 7.77 -25.47 17.11
N ASN A 302 8.58 -25.64 18.15
CA ASN A 302 8.60 -26.87 18.93
C ASN A 302 7.32 -27.02 19.78
N LYS A 303 6.69 -28.21 19.70
CA LYS A 303 5.55 -28.55 20.57
C LYS A 303 5.95 -28.35 22.04
N ASN A 304 5.09 -27.67 22.81
CA ASN A 304 5.25 -27.38 24.24
C ASN A 304 6.34 -26.36 24.60
N LYS A 305 6.94 -25.66 23.64
CA LYS A 305 7.81 -24.50 23.90
C LYS A 305 7.19 -23.25 23.26
N ARG A 306 7.46 -22.09 23.85
CA ARG A 306 7.11 -20.82 23.20
C ARG A 306 7.83 -20.76 21.85
N PRO A 307 7.13 -20.43 20.74
CA PRO A 307 7.79 -20.28 19.45
C PRO A 307 8.92 -19.26 19.52
N ASN A 308 10.04 -19.60 18.87
CA ASN A 308 11.07 -18.63 18.55
C ASN A 308 10.82 -18.17 17.12
N CYS A 309 10.63 -16.87 16.93
CA CYS A 309 10.22 -16.32 15.64
C CYS A 309 11.05 -15.08 15.35
N VAL A 310 11.44 -14.93 14.09
CA VAL A 310 11.96 -13.67 13.55
C VAL A 310 10.99 -13.10 12.54
N VAL A 311 10.85 -11.77 12.55
CA VAL A 311 10.03 -11.03 11.59
C VAL A 311 10.88 -9.90 11.03
N PRO A 312 10.72 -9.51 9.76
CA PRO A 312 11.45 -8.36 9.23
C PRO A 312 11.07 -7.10 10.00
N SER A 313 11.95 -6.10 10.03
CA SER A 313 11.73 -4.84 10.71
C SER A 313 10.80 -3.91 9.91
N ILE A 314 9.61 -4.42 9.58
CA ILE A 314 8.58 -3.74 8.80
C ILE A 314 7.38 -3.52 9.72
N VAL A 315 7.08 -2.26 10.01
CA VAL A 315 5.88 -1.85 10.75
C VAL A 315 4.90 -1.26 9.74
N PRO A 316 3.80 -1.95 9.41
CA PRO A 316 2.82 -1.42 8.48
C PRO A 316 2.23 -0.09 9.00
N PRO A 317 1.84 0.83 8.11
CA PRO A 317 1.27 2.13 8.47
C PRO A 317 -0.15 1.95 9.03
N LEU A 318 -0.23 1.58 10.30
CA LEU A 318 -1.48 1.25 11.01
C LEU A 318 -1.77 2.27 12.11
N LYS A 319 -3.06 2.49 12.39
CA LYS A 319 -3.53 3.38 13.45
C LYS A 319 -3.01 2.92 14.80
N MET A 320 -3.02 1.60 15.00
CA MET A 320 -2.37 0.95 16.13
C MET A 320 -1.02 0.41 15.67
N LYS A 321 0.05 1.16 15.97
CA LYS A 321 1.41 0.69 15.68
C LYS A 321 1.84 -0.35 16.71
N PRO A 322 2.17 -1.58 16.30
CA PRO A 322 2.75 -2.55 17.22
C PRO A 322 4.15 -2.11 17.62
N VAL A 323 4.42 -2.08 18.93
CA VAL A 323 5.78 -1.83 19.45
C VAL A 323 6.56 -3.13 19.39
N LEU A 324 7.25 -3.35 18.26
CA LEU A 324 8.03 -4.56 18.02
C LEU A 324 9.37 -4.59 18.78
N SER A 325 9.98 -3.41 18.94
CA SER A 325 11.27 -3.20 19.60
C SER A 325 11.35 -1.78 20.18
N ASN A 326 12.16 -1.58 21.22
CA ASN A 326 12.45 -0.25 21.76
C ASN A 326 13.08 0.68 20.72
N THR A 327 13.80 0.13 19.74
CA THR A 327 14.42 0.91 18.66
C THR A 327 13.38 1.72 17.88
N PHE A 328 12.15 1.23 17.71
CA PHE A 328 11.09 2.00 17.06
C PHE A 328 10.65 3.21 17.88
N ILE A 329 10.57 3.05 19.21
CA ILE A 329 10.24 4.17 20.11
C ILE A 329 11.30 5.27 19.97
N GLU A 330 12.59 4.90 19.92
CA GLU A 330 13.68 5.83 19.72
C GLU A 330 13.62 6.51 18.35
N VAL A 331 13.35 5.76 17.28
CA VAL A 331 13.18 6.34 15.94
C VAL A 331 12.01 7.32 15.89
N TRP A 332 10.85 6.97 16.46
CA TRP A 332 9.69 7.86 16.50
C TRP A 332 9.98 9.12 17.33
N TYR A 333 10.71 8.98 18.44
CA TYR A 333 11.15 10.12 19.24
C TYR A 333 12.10 11.03 18.47
N ARG A 334 13.11 10.48 17.79
CA ARG A 334 14.05 11.26 16.96
C ARG A 334 13.34 11.96 15.79
N SER A 335 12.40 11.31 15.14
CA SER A 335 11.57 11.94 14.10
C SER A 335 10.73 13.08 14.65
N LYS A 336 10.14 12.91 15.84
CA LYS A 336 9.41 13.99 16.53
C LYS A 336 10.33 15.18 16.82
N GLN A 337 11.53 14.95 17.35
CA GLN A 337 12.50 16.02 17.61
C GLN A 337 12.92 16.75 16.32
N ALA A 338 13.18 16.00 15.25
CA ALA A 338 13.53 16.58 13.96
C ALA A 338 12.45 17.56 13.47
N PHE A 339 11.16 17.18 13.57
CA PHE A 339 10.05 18.07 13.21
C PHE A 339 9.92 19.29 14.11
N GLN A 340 10.07 19.13 15.43
CA GLN A 340 9.97 20.25 16.38
C GLN A 340 11.05 21.31 16.14
N ASP A 341 12.27 20.86 15.82
CA ASP A 341 13.40 21.74 15.51
C ASP A 341 13.36 22.32 14.09
N ALA A 342 12.57 21.72 13.21
CA ALA A 342 12.46 22.17 11.83
C ALA A 342 11.78 23.53 11.77
N LYS A 343 12.22 24.35 10.81
CA LYS A 343 11.46 25.54 10.41
C LYS A 343 10.57 25.26 9.21
N LYS A 344 10.93 24.25 8.40
CA LYS A 344 10.21 23.80 7.20
C LYS A 344 10.11 22.28 7.19
N ILE A 345 8.92 21.76 6.91
CA ILE A 345 8.67 20.33 6.71
C ILE A 345 8.20 20.14 5.28
N ILE A 346 8.84 19.24 4.55
CA ILE A 346 8.48 18.91 3.17
C ILE A 346 8.03 17.45 3.16
N VAL A 347 6.84 17.17 2.65
CA VAL A 347 6.27 15.82 2.56
C VAL A 347 6.04 15.48 1.11
N VAL A 348 6.58 14.36 0.64
CA VAL A 348 6.56 13.98 -0.78
C VAL A 348 6.00 12.58 -0.94
N GLY A 349 4.99 12.42 -1.80
CA GLY A 349 4.42 11.12 -2.15
C GLY A 349 3.76 10.39 -0.97
N TYR A 350 3.14 11.13 -0.06
CA TYR A 350 2.42 10.57 1.09
C TYR A 350 0.96 11.03 1.06
N SER A 351 0.05 10.06 1.13
CA SER A 351 -1.38 10.30 0.93
C SER A 351 -2.10 10.86 2.15
N PHE A 352 -1.47 10.87 3.34
CA PHE A 352 -2.14 11.21 4.61
C PHE A 352 -3.35 10.33 4.90
N ASN A 353 -3.32 9.07 4.48
CA ASN A 353 -4.39 8.11 4.77
C ASN A 353 -4.57 8.01 6.29
N TYR A 354 -5.83 7.96 6.73
CA TYR A 354 -6.22 7.76 8.12
C TYR A 354 -5.66 6.45 8.73
N ALA A 355 -5.25 5.50 7.90
CA ALA A 355 -4.54 4.30 8.35
C ALA A 355 -3.24 4.62 9.13
N ASP A 356 -2.51 5.71 8.83
CA ASP A 356 -1.24 6.03 9.48
C ASP A 356 -1.35 7.23 10.44
N GLU A 357 -2.33 7.17 11.32
CA GLU A 357 -2.72 8.31 12.16
C GLU A 357 -1.60 8.78 13.10
N HIS A 358 -0.67 7.89 13.49
CA HIS A 358 0.48 8.27 14.30
C HIS A 358 1.41 9.24 13.54
N PHE A 359 1.65 9.02 12.24
CA PHE A 359 2.44 9.99 11.47
C PHE A 359 1.65 11.29 11.24
N ASN A 360 0.36 11.19 10.91
CA ASN A 360 -0.51 12.36 10.73
C ASN A 360 -0.53 13.25 11.98
N ASP A 361 -0.50 12.66 13.17
CA ASP A 361 -0.47 13.41 14.43
C ASP A 361 0.83 14.20 14.64
N LEU A 362 1.96 13.71 14.13
CA LEU A 362 3.20 14.49 14.12
C LEU A 362 3.07 15.74 13.28
N ILE A 363 2.41 15.67 12.12
CA ILE A 363 2.13 16.83 11.28
C ILE A 363 1.12 17.77 11.97
N ARG A 364 0.09 17.21 12.61
CA ARG A 364 -0.91 17.96 13.40
C ARG A 364 -0.29 18.77 14.53
N CYS A 365 0.74 18.23 15.20
CA CYS A 365 1.45 18.91 16.28
C CYS A 365 2.43 19.99 15.81
N ASN A 366 2.71 20.09 14.50
CA ASN A 366 3.71 21.01 13.92
C ASN A 366 3.11 21.90 12.82
N LYS A 367 1.81 22.22 12.90
CA LYS A 367 1.13 23.11 11.93
C LYS A 367 1.67 24.54 11.93
N ASP A 368 2.35 24.95 13.00
CA ASP A 368 3.03 26.24 13.10
C ASP A 368 4.22 26.36 12.12
N LYS A 369 4.71 25.24 11.59
CA LYS A 369 5.84 25.20 10.64
C LYS A 369 5.37 25.47 9.22
N GLN A 370 6.27 25.94 8.36
CA GLN A 370 6.03 25.96 6.92
C GLN A 370 5.99 24.52 6.40
N ILE A 371 4.84 24.09 5.87
CA ILE A 371 4.64 22.73 5.38
C ILE A 371 4.40 22.75 3.88
N ILE A 372 5.20 21.99 3.13
CA ILE A 372 5.03 21.82 1.67
C ILE A 372 4.75 20.34 1.41
N VAL A 373 3.62 20.05 0.80
CA VAL A 373 3.22 18.70 0.38
C VAL A 373 3.30 18.61 -1.14
N VAL A 374 3.98 17.58 -1.66
CA VAL A 374 4.14 17.33 -3.09
C VAL A 374 3.57 15.96 -3.41
N ASP A 375 2.50 15.91 -4.20
CA ASP A 375 1.86 14.67 -4.61
C ASP A 375 1.16 14.83 -5.97
N PRO A 376 1.25 13.87 -6.90
CA PRO A 376 0.55 13.95 -8.18
C PRO A 376 -0.98 13.91 -8.03
N PHE A 377 -1.50 13.36 -6.92
CA PHE A 377 -2.92 13.28 -6.59
C PHE A 377 -3.31 14.31 -5.51
N ALA A 378 -2.84 15.55 -5.67
CA ALA A 378 -3.01 16.65 -4.72
C ALA A 378 -4.46 16.89 -4.27
N GLU A 379 -5.45 16.66 -5.15
CA GLU A 379 -6.86 16.81 -4.83
C GLU A 379 -7.36 15.78 -3.81
N GLY A 380 -6.86 14.54 -3.87
CA GLY A 380 -7.13 13.51 -2.86
C GLY A 380 -6.45 13.84 -1.53
N VAL A 381 -5.21 14.31 -1.60
CA VAL A 381 -4.43 14.76 -0.43
C VAL A 381 -5.11 15.94 0.28
N LEU A 382 -5.66 16.91 -0.46
CA LEU A 382 -6.47 18.01 0.09
C LEU A 382 -7.60 17.50 0.98
N GLY A 383 -8.32 16.47 0.53
CA GLY A 383 -9.39 15.84 1.31
C GLY A 383 -8.88 15.20 2.60
N ASN A 384 -7.78 14.45 2.52
CA ASN A 384 -7.21 13.77 3.69
C ASN A 384 -6.64 14.76 4.72
N LEU A 385 -6.06 15.86 4.25
CA LEU A 385 -5.51 16.92 5.09
C LEU A 385 -6.57 17.74 5.84
N GLN A 386 -7.86 17.66 5.45
CA GLN A 386 -8.95 18.31 6.19
C GLN A 386 -9.00 17.85 7.66
N ASN A 387 -8.75 16.57 7.93
CA ASN A 387 -8.73 16.04 9.31
C ASN A 387 -7.48 16.46 10.10
N ILE A 388 -6.45 16.94 9.42
CA ILE A 388 -5.25 17.46 10.05
C ILE A 388 -5.43 18.96 10.27
N PHE A 389 -5.69 19.75 9.24
CA PHE A 389 -5.67 21.22 9.29
C PHE A 389 -7.03 21.88 9.50
N SER A 390 -8.14 21.15 9.36
CA SER A 390 -9.51 21.68 9.43
C SER A 390 -9.81 22.73 8.35
N HIS A 391 -9.17 22.61 7.17
CA HIS A 391 -9.43 23.44 6.01
C HIS A 391 -10.43 22.76 5.06
N GLY A 392 -11.46 23.50 4.62
CA GLY A 392 -12.30 23.12 3.48
C GLY A 392 -11.56 23.23 2.15
N LYS A 393 -12.16 22.80 1.04
CA LYS A 393 -11.53 22.92 -0.29
C LYS A 393 -11.53 24.38 -0.78
N GLU A 394 -12.61 25.08 -0.47
CA GLU A 394 -12.88 26.50 -0.73
C GLU A 394 -11.95 27.46 0.01
N ASP A 395 -11.29 26.97 1.05
CA ASP A 395 -10.38 27.75 1.88
C ASP A 395 -9.01 28.01 1.22
N TYR A 396 -8.65 27.21 0.21
CA TYR A 396 -7.33 27.27 -0.39
C TYR A 396 -7.26 28.28 -1.53
N VAL A 397 -6.19 29.07 -1.55
CA VAL A 397 -5.84 29.90 -2.70
C VAL A 397 -5.08 29.06 -3.72
N VAL A 398 -5.65 28.94 -4.92
CA VAL A 398 -5.00 28.29 -6.06
C VAL A 398 -3.94 29.21 -6.64
N SER A 399 -2.71 28.72 -6.78
CA SER A 399 -1.56 29.46 -7.29
C SER A 399 -0.56 28.51 -7.97
N LYS A 400 0.61 29.03 -8.37
CA LYS A 400 1.69 28.21 -8.93
C LYS A 400 2.89 28.11 -7.98
N PHE A 401 3.53 26.96 -7.97
CA PHE A 401 4.84 26.72 -7.35
C PHE A 401 5.73 25.97 -8.34
N GLN A 402 6.85 26.58 -8.75
CA GLN A 402 7.71 26.05 -9.82
C GLN A 402 6.90 25.65 -11.09
N GLU A 403 6.02 26.55 -11.53
CA GLU A 403 5.07 26.34 -12.64
C GLU A 403 4.02 25.22 -12.45
N LYS A 404 4.01 24.53 -11.31
CA LYS A 404 3.03 23.50 -10.98
C LYS A 404 1.85 24.10 -10.23
N GLN A 405 0.65 23.58 -10.48
CA GLN A 405 -0.54 23.98 -9.74
C GLN A 405 -0.36 23.67 -8.25
N SER A 406 -0.77 24.63 -7.41
CA SER A 406 -0.65 24.51 -5.96
C SER A 406 -1.82 25.16 -5.24
N TRP A 407 -2.08 24.68 -4.02
CA TRP A 407 -3.11 25.19 -3.11
C TRP A 407 -2.41 25.63 -1.84
N THR A 408 -2.61 26.88 -1.45
CA THR A 408 -1.97 27.45 -0.25
C THR A 408 -3.04 27.96 0.71
N LYS A 409 -2.87 27.62 1.99
CA LYS A 409 -3.59 28.24 3.12
C LYS A 409 -2.69 28.23 4.35
N ASP A 410 -2.62 29.38 5.03
CA ASP A 410 -1.78 29.59 6.20
C ASP A 410 -0.33 29.16 5.94
N SER A 411 0.19 28.21 6.73
CA SER A 411 1.55 27.67 6.62
C SER A 411 1.66 26.48 5.65
N LEU A 412 0.54 25.99 5.11
CA LEU A 412 0.46 24.79 4.28
C LEU A 412 0.38 25.15 2.80
N ARG A 413 1.25 24.51 2.01
CA ARG A 413 1.19 24.49 0.55
C ARG A 413 1.14 23.06 0.04
N ILE A 414 0.20 22.76 -0.85
CA ILE A 414 0.07 21.46 -1.52
C ILE A 414 0.34 21.68 -3.01
N VAL A 415 1.22 20.89 -3.61
CA VAL A 415 1.69 21.04 -4.99
C VAL A 415 1.37 19.76 -5.77
N LYS A 416 0.69 19.93 -6.90
CA LYS A 416 0.40 18.83 -7.83
C LYS A 416 1.61 18.54 -8.71
N ALA A 417 2.46 17.62 -8.25
CA ALA A 417 3.66 17.21 -8.97
C ALA A 417 4.17 15.86 -8.47
N THR A 418 4.94 15.16 -9.29
CA THR A 418 5.75 14.02 -8.84
C THR A 418 7.03 14.50 -8.17
N ALA A 419 7.67 13.60 -7.42
CA ALA A 419 8.91 13.89 -6.70
C ALA A 419 10.07 14.35 -7.61
N THR A 420 10.09 13.91 -8.87
CA THR A 420 11.11 14.23 -9.88
C THR A 420 10.87 15.55 -10.61
N GLN A 421 9.70 16.15 -10.45
CA GLN A 421 9.30 17.39 -11.15
C GLN A 421 9.59 18.67 -10.36
N ILE A 422 10.14 18.55 -9.15
CA ILE A 422 10.47 19.67 -8.27
C ILE A 422 11.98 19.84 -8.20
N GLU A 423 12.44 21.08 -8.36
CA GLU A 423 13.83 21.47 -8.14
C GLU A 423 14.07 21.71 -6.65
N TRP A 424 14.60 20.71 -5.95
CA TRP A 424 14.69 20.72 -4.48
C TRP A 424 15.67 21.76 -3.90
N ASP A 425 16.69 22.17 -4.66
CA ASP A 425 17.64 23.21 -4.23
C ASP A 425 17.01 24.60 -4.10
N SER A 426 15.86 24.84 -4.76
CA SER A 426 15.16 26.13 -4.73
C SER A 426 13.97 26.18 -3.76
N VAL A 427 13.75 25.11 -2.95
CA VAL A 427 12.54 24.95 -2.10
C VAL A 427 12.63 25.61 -0.73
#